data_AF-A0A7W1IEK6-F1
#
_entry.id   AF-A0A7W1IEK6-F1
#
_cell.length_a   1.000
_cell.length_b   1.000
_cell.length_c   1.000
_cell.angle_alpha   90.00
_cell.angle_beta   90.00
_cell.angle_gamma   90.00
#
_symmetry.space_group_name_H-M   'P 1'
#
loop_
_entity.id
_entity.type
_entity.pdbx_description
1 polymer ?
#
loop_
_entity_poly.entity_id
_entity_poly.type
_entity_poly.pdbx_seq_one_letter_code
_entity_poly.pdbx_strand_id
1 'polypeptide(L)'
;MAKGILHTHYLVVILFLLIYVVKTVLLLSNRKDLLAAFTKKIKIPEIIISFLFLATGIYLMIQLPVIHYLMWVKLVLVFASIPIAVIGFKKGNKILAALSLMMITASFGIAEIAKKKKMQADNTHIVATDGKALYENNCKLCHGDDGRLGAMGSKDISSTPLDVAGIKNVILNGQSSMAKVPVTEEQATAIAEYVNSNLKGH
;
A
#
# COMPACT_ATOMS: atom_id res chain seq x y z
N MET A 1 -0.35 -7.68 11.74
CA MET A 1 0.76 -8.34 11.01
C MET A 1 1.19 -7.61 9.73
N ALA A 2 0.29 -6.98 8.96
CA ALA A 2 0.61 -6.32 7.68
C ALA A 2 1.64 -5.15 7.75
N LYS A 3 1.77 -4.44 8.89
CA LYS A 3 2.73 -3.32 9.00
C LYS A 3 4.18 -3.77 8.98
N GLY A 4 4.53 -4.91 9.60
CA GLY A 4 5.91 -5.40 9.65
C GLY A 4 6.44 -5.73 8.26
N ILE A 5 5.69 -6.54 7.50
CA ILE A 5 6.09 -6.95 6.15
C ILE A 5 6.15 -5.78 5.16
N LEU A 6 5.33 -4.74 5.34
CA LEU A 6 5.40 -3.51 4.56
C LEU A 6 6.71 -2.75 4.78
N HIS A 7 7.16 -2.63 6.04
CA HIS A 7 8.45 -2.00 6.36
C HIS A 7 9.61 -2.84 5.84
N THR A 8 9.53 -4.16 5.98
CA THR A 8 10.51 -5.08 5.42
C THR A 8 10.61 -4.92 3.91
N HIS A 9 9.48 -4.90 3.19
CA HIS A 9 9.46 -4.68 1.74
C HIS A 9 10.09 -3.34 1.36
N TYR A 10 9.69 -2.27 2.04
CA TYR A 10 10.24 -0.93 1.79
C TYR A 10 11.76 -0.89 1.99
N LEU A 11 12.27 -1.52 3.04
CA LEU A 11 13.71 -1.60 3.32
C LEU A 11 14.45 -2.35 2.20
N VAL A 12 13.97 -3.52 1.78
CA VAL A 12 14.65 -4.28 0.73
C VAL A 12 14.58 -3.59 -0.64
N VAL A 13 13.52 -2.84 -0.92
CA VAL A 13 13.41 -1.97 -2.12
C VAL A 13 14.50 -0.91 -2.12
N ILE A 14 14.71 -0.22 -0.99
CA ILE A 14 15.74 0.82 -0.88
C ILE A 14 17.12 0.22 -1.06
N LEU A 15 17.42 -0.91 -0.42
CA LEU A 15 18.71 -1.57 -0.57
C LEU A 15 18.97 -2.00 -2.02
N PHE A 16 17.95 -2.57 -2.68
CA PHE A 16 18.03 -2.95 -4.09
C PHE A 16 18.31 -1.74 -4.98
N LEU A 17 17.58 -0.63 -4.78
CA LEU A 17 17.80 0.62 -5.51
C LEU A 17 19.21 1.18 -5.30
N LEU A 18 19.68 1.22 -4.05
CA LEU A 18 21.01 1.75 -3.71
C LEU A 18 22.11 0.97 -4.44
N ILE A 19 22.04 -0.37 -4.42
CA ILE A 19 22.97 -1.24 -5.14
C ILE A 19 22.99 -0.90 -6.64
N TYR A 20 21.83 -0.73 -7.25
CA TYR A 20 21.70 -0.44 -8.68
C TYR A 20 22.14 0.97 -9.04
N VAL A 21 21.90 1.96 -8.18
CA VAL A 21 22.40 3.32 -8.33
C VAL A 21 23.92 3.31 -8.31
N VAL A 22 24.55 2.67 -7.31
CA VAL A 22 26.01 2.59 -7.21
C VAL A 22 26.61 1.93 -8.44
N LYS A 23 26.08 0.79 -8.90
CA LYS A 23 26.55 0.13 -10.14
C LYS A 23 26.40 1.03 -11.36
N THR A 24 25.27 1.71 -11.50
CA THR A 24 25.01 2.59 -12.65
C THR A 24 25.96 3.78 -12.64
N VAL A 25 26.18 4.42 -11.48
CA VAL A 25 27.15 5.51 -11.33
C VAL A 25 28.56 5.04 -11.68
N LEU A 26 29.01 3.91 -11.13
CA LEU A 26 30.35 3.37 -11.44
C LEU A 26 30.51 3.05 -12.93
N LEU A 27 29.46 2.54 -13.59
CA LEU A 27 29.47 2.29 -15.02
C LEU A 27 29.49 3.60 -15.84
N LEU A 28 28.70 4.60 -15.45
CA LEU A 28 28.64 5.91 -16.10
C LEU A 28 29.96 6.67 -15.99
N SER A 29 30.57 6.66 -14.79
CA SER A 29 31.89 7.20 -14.49
C SER A 29 33.05 6.44 -15.12
N ASN A 30 32.77 5.38 -15.90
CA ASN A 30 33.76 4.58 -16.61
C ASN A 30 34.79 3.88 -15.68
N ARG A 31 34.48 3.73 -14.39
CA ARG A 31 35.32 3.08 -13.37
C ARG A 31 35.06 1.57 -13.36
N LYS A 32 35.41 0.91 -14.47
CA LYS A 32 35.11 -0.52 -14.70
C LYS A 32 35.80 -1.45 -13.69
N ASP A 33 36.99 -1.06 -13.24
CA ASP A 33 37.76 -1.69 -12.17
C ASP A 33 36.97 -1.73 -10.85
N LEU A 34 36.47 -0.57 -10.41
CA LEU A 34 35.66 -0.45 -9.20
C LEU A 34 34.31 -1.14 -9.34
N LEU A 35 33.69 -1.07 -10.52
CA LEU A 35 32.42 -1.75 -10.81
C LEU A 35 32.57 -3.28 -10.68
N ALA A 36 33.65 -3.84 -11.22
CA ALA A 36 33.92 -5.28 -11.13
C ALA A 36 34.20 -5.70 -9.67
N ALA A 37 35.01 -4.93 -8.95
CA ALA A 37 35.30 -5.18 -7.53
C ALA A 37 34.03 -5.10 -6.67
N PHE A 38 33.20 -4.07 -6.87
CA PHE A 38 31.93 -3.91 -6.17
C PHE A 38 30.99 -5.09 -6.48
N THR A 39 30.74 -5.37 -7.76
CA THR A 39 29.86 -6.47 -8.20
C THR A 39 30.30 -7.81 -7.63
N LYS A 40 31.61 -8.07 -7.56
CA LYS A 40 32.13 -9.31 -6.95
C LYS A 40 31.83 -9.37 -5.44
N LYS A 41 32.02 -8.27 -4.71
CA LYS A 41 31.78 -8.19 -3.26
C LYS A 41 30.30 -8.35 -2.90
N ILE A 42 29.42 -7.70 -3.66
CA ILE A 42 27.98 -7.68 -3.35
C ILE A 42 27.17 -8.76 -4.06
N LYS A 43 27.78 -9.64 -4.87
CA LYS A 43 27.07 -10.66 -5.66
C LYS A 43 26.06 -11.49 -4.84
N ILE A 44 26.47 -11.98 -3.67
CA ILE A 44 25.62 -12.81 -2.82
C ILE A 44 24.53 -11.94 -2.13
N PRO A 45 24.89 -10.84 -1.42
CA PRO A 45 23.89 -9.93 -0.86
C PRO A 45 22.87 -9.43 -1.88
N GLU A 46 23.30 -9.11 -3.10
CA GLU A 46 22.43 -8.63 -4.18
C GLU A 46 21.39 -9.67 -4.57
N ILE A 47 21.79 -10.93 -4.79
CA ILE A 47 20.84 -12.00 -5.13
C ILE A 47 19.80 -12.18 -4.03
N ILE A 48 20.25 -12.17 -2.76
CA ILE A 48 19.36 -12.31 -1.60
C ILE A 48 18.38 -11.14 -1.53
N ILE A 49 18.86 -9.91 -1.67
CA ILE A 49 18.04 -8.69 -1.64
C ILE A 49 17.05 -8.69 -2.82
N SER A 50 17.47 -9.07 -4.03
CA SER A 50 16.59 -9.18 -5.19
C SER A 50 15.49 -10.22 -5.00
N PHE A 51 15.82 -11.38 -4.43
CA PHE A 51 14.83 -12.41 -4.11
C PHE A 51 13.84 -11.93 -3.05
N LEU A 52 14.33 -11.35 -1.95
CA LEU A 52 13.49 -10.81 -0.88
C LEU A 52 12.58 -9.69 -1.38
N PHE A 53 13.12 -8.79 -2.22
CA PHE A 53 12.33 -7.73 -2.86
C PHE A 53 11.15 -8.30 -3.65
N LEU A 54 11.40 -9.31 -4.49
CA LEU A 54 10.35 -9.92 -5.30
C LEU A 54 9.35 -10.72 -4.44
N ALA A 55 9.84 -11.57 -3.54
CA ALA A 55 9.02 -12.41 -2.67
C ALA A 55 8.12 -11.57 -1.75
N THR A 56 8.67 -10.55 -1.10
CA THR A 56 7.88 -9.64 -0.24
C THR A 56 6.89 -8.81 -1.04
N GLY A 57 7.25 -8.42 -2.28
CA GLY A 57 6.35 -7.70 -3.18
C GLY A 57 5.15 -8.55 -3.62
N ILE A 58 5.39 -9.81 -4.01
CA ILE A 58 4.33 -10.77 -4.37
C ILE A 58 3.44 -11.05 -3.16
N TYR A 59 4.04 -11.26 -1.98
CA TYR A 59 3.27 -11.50 -0.76
C TYR A 59 2.33 -10.34 -0.43
N LEU A 60 2.81 -9.09 -0.50
CA LEU A 60 1.99 -7.90 -0.30
C LEU A 60 0.87 -7.78 -1.34
N MET A 61 1.12 -8.20 -2.58
CA MET A 61 0.13 -8.18 -3.66
C MET A 61 -1.03 -9.14 -3.41
N ILE A 62 -0.79 -10.29 -2.77
CA ILE A 62 -1.84 -11.26 -2.42
C ILE A 62 -2.70 -10.76 -1.24
N GLN A 63 -2.14 -9.94 -0.35
CA GLN A 63 -2.84 -9.47 0.86
C GLN A 63 -3.65 -8.18 0.69
N LEU A 64 -3.43 -7.41 -0.38
CA LEU A 64 -4.09 -6.12 -0.59
C LEU A 64 -5.30 -6.29 -1.53
N PRO A 65 -6.54 -6.10 -1.07
CA PRO A 65 -7.75 -6.34 -1.87
C PRO A 65 -8.08 -5.23 -2.90
N VAL A 66 -7.16 -4.29 -3.19
CA VAL A 66 -7.52 -3.08 -3.98
C VAL A 66 -6.49 -2.74 -5.05
N ILE A 67 -7.03 -2.54 -6.27
CA ILE A 67 -6.44 -2.03 -7.53
C ILE A 67 -5.51 -3.00 -8.28
N HIS A 68 -6.09 -4.04 -8.89
CA HIS A 68 -5.38 -5.02 -9.71
C HIS A 68 -4.55 -4.39 -10.86
N TYR A 69 -5.07 -3.39 -11.56
CA TYR A 69 -4.42 -2.90 -12.80
C TYR A 69 -3.04 -2.27 -12.56
N LEU A 70 -2.92 -1.29 -11.65
CA LEU A 70 -1.65 -0.60 -11.39
C LEU A 70 -0.60 -1.52 -10.77
N MET A 71 -1.03 -2.51 -9.98
CA MET A 71 -0.10 -3.48 -9.38
C MET A 71 0.46 -4.46 -10.42
N TRP A 72 -0.36 -4.90 -11.39
CA TRP A 72 0.13 -5.72 -12.52
C TRP A 72 1.09 -4.94 -13.42
N VAL A 73 0.78 -3.68 -13.74
CA VAL A 73 1.69 -2.80 -14.50
C VAL A 73 3.03 -2.67 -13.78
N LYS A 74 3.01 -2.43 -12.46
CA LYS A 74 4.22 -2.33 -11.63
C LYS A 74 5.05 -3.62 -11.69
N LEU A 75 4.40 -4.77 -11.58
CA LEU A 75 5.06 -6.07 -11.58
C LEU A 75 5.74 -6.35 -12.93
N VAL A 76 5.02 -6.13 -14.04
CA VAL A 76 5.57 -6.27 -15.40
C VAL A 76 6.78 -5.36 -15.61
N LEU A 77 6.68 -4.11 -15.15
CA LEU A 77 7.75 -3.12 -15.29
C LEU A 77 9.02 -3.54 -14.53
N VAL A 78 8.86 -4.10 -13.33
CA VAL A 78 9.97 -4.66 -12.54
C VAL A 78 10.57 -5.87 -13.24
N PHE A 79 9.75 -6.83 -13.69
CA PHE A 79 10.26 -8.00 -14.41
C PHE A 79 10.98 -7.64 -15.70
N ALA A 80 10.51 -6.63 -16.45
CA ALA A 80 11.19 -6.13 -17.64
C ALA A 80 12.52 -5.43 -17.32
N SER A 81 12.62 -4.75 -16.18
CA SER A 81 13.84 -4.02 -15.79
C SER A 81 15.02 -4.94 -15.44
N ILE A 82 14.77 -6.13 -14.90
CA ILE A 82 15.82 -7.09 -14.49
C ILE A 82 16.68 -7.56 -15.68
N PRO A 83 16.13 -8.11 -16.78
CA PRO A 83 16.94 -8.53 -17.92
C PRO A 83 17.64 -7.35 -18.59
N ILE A 84 16.99 -6.18 -18.68
CA ILE A 84 17.60 -4.96 -19.22
C ILE A 84 18.82 -4.56 -18.39
N ALA A 85 18.71 -4.60 -17.06
CA ALA A 85 19.83 -4.32 -16.17
C ALA A 85 20.97 -5.32 -16.33
N VAL A 86 20.66 -6.61 -16.34
CA VAL A 86 21.68 -7.67 -16.52
C VAL A 86 22.42 -7.48 -17.83
N ILE A 87 21.72 -7.21 -18.93
CA ILE A 87 22.34 -6.93 -20.23
C ILE A 87 23.15 -5.64 -20.18
N GLY A 88 22.62 -4.58 -19.57
CA GLY A 88 23.29 -3.29 -19.41
C GLY A 88 24.62 -3.40 -18.68
N PHE A 89 24.64 -4.04 -17.52
CA PHE A 89 25.87 -4.23 -16.74
C PHE A 89 26.82 -5.25 -17.38
N LYS A 90 26.30 -6.34 -17.95
CA LYS A 90 27.14 -7.37 -18.59
C LYS A 90 27.81 -6.86 -19.87
N LYS A 91 27.09 -6.09 -20.69
CA LYS A 91 27.63 -5.48 -21.92
C LYS A 91 28.32 -4.13 -21.68
N GLY A 92 28.30 -3.62 -20.45
CA GLY A 92 28.79 -2.27 -20.13
C GLY A 92 28.04 -1.15 -20.86
N ASN A 93 26.80 -1.39 -21.29
CA ASN A 93 25.99 -0.42 -22.00
C ASN A 93 25.33 0.54 -21.00
N LYS A 94 25.86 1.76 -20.95
CA LYS A 94 25.42 2.85 -20.08
C LYS A 94 23.94 3.19 -20.23
N ILE A 95 23.44 3.19 -21.47
CA ILE A 95 22.04 3.53 -21.78
C ILE A 95 21.11 2.46 -21.22
N LEU A 96 21.40 1.18 -21.44
CA LEU A 96 20.58 0.08 -20.92
C LEU A 96 20.60 0.05 -19.37
N ALA A 97 21.75 0.28 -18.75
CA ALA A 97 21.83 0.36 -17.29
C ALA A 97 20.99 1.52 -16.73
N ALA A 98 21.13 2.72 -17.31
CA ALA A 98 20.34 3.89 -16.92
C ALA A 98 18.83 3.68 -17.16
N LEU A 99 18.45 3.08 -18.28
CA LEU A 99 17.06 2.77 -18.62
C LEU A 99 16.44 1.79 -17.62
N SER A 100 17.19 0.75 -17.23
CA SER A 100 16.72 -0.19 -16.21
C SER A 100 16.49 0.48 -14.87
N LEU A 101 17.39 1.38 -14.46
CA LEU A 101 17.25 2.17 -13.23
C LEU A 101 16.04 3.10 -13.30
N MET A 102 15.82 3.75 -14.45
CA MET A 102 14.66 4.60 -14.70
C MET A 102 13.34 3.81 -14.62
N MET A 103 13.29 2.59 -15.15
CA MET A 103 12.10 1.73 -14.98
C MET A 103 11.87 1.38 -13.51
N ILE A 104 12.90 0.94 -12.78
CA ILE A 104 12.77 0.57 -11.37
C ILE A 104 12.28 1.76 -10.52
N THR A 105 12.83 2.96 -10.74
CA THR A 105 12.40 4.17 -10.02
C THR A 105 11.00 4.62 -10.45
N ALA A 106 10.63 4.51 -11.72
CA ALA A 106 9.28 4.80 -12.19
C ALA A 106 8.24 3.86 -11.56
N SER A 107 8.53 2.56 -11.45
CA SER A 107 7.71 1.58 -10.74
C SER A 107 7.46 1.98 -9.29
N PHE A 108 8.49 2.47 -8.60
CA PHE A 108 8.39 2.98 -7.24
C PHE A 108 7.58 4.28 -7.17
N GLY A 109 7.81 5.22 -8.09
CA GLY A 109 7.07 6.48 -8.18
C GLY A 109 5.57 6.29 -8.41
N ILE A 110 5.19 5.33 -9.27
CA ILE A 110 3.78 4.96 -9.49
C ILE A 110 3.14 4.49 -8.18
N ALA A 111 3.87 3.73 -7.36
CA ALA A 111 3.36 3.25 -6.08
C ALA A 111 3.11 4.41 -5.08
N GLU A 112 4.01 5.40 -5.02
CA GLU A 112 3.84 6.55 -4.12
C GLU A 112 2.74 7.50 -4.61
N ILE A 113 2.62 7.70 -5.93
CA ILE A 113 1.53 8.47 -6.53
C ILE A 113 0.19 7.76 -6.28
N ALA A 114 0.12 6.43 -6.43
CA ALA A 114 -1.10 5.67 -6.15
C ALA A 114 -1.48 5.74 -4.66
N LYS A 115 -0.51 5.66 -3.75
CA LYS A 115 -0.73 5.85 -2.32
C LYS A 115 -1.19 7.28 -1.98
N LYS A 116 -0.55 8.29 -2.57
CA LYS A 116 -0.93 9.70 -2.40
C LYS A 116 -2.30 9.99 -3.02
N LYS A 117 -2.62 9.42 -4.18
CA LYS A 117 -3.94 9.52 -4.83
C LYS A 117 -5.00 8.77 -4.04
N LYS A 118 -4.67 7.63 -3.40
CA LYS A 118 -5.57 6.97 -2.44
C LYS A 118 -5.78 7.82 -1.20
N MET A 119 -4.72 8.38 -0.62
CA MET A 119 -4.82 9.35 0.49
C MET A 119 -5.64 10.58 0.07
N GLN A 120 -5.46 11.10 -1.15
CA GLN A 120 -6.17 12.27 -1.65
C GLN A 120 -7.62 11.93 -2.08
N ALA A 121 -7.89 10.71 -2.53
CA ALA A 121 -9.24 10.22 -2.78
C ALA A 121 -9.99 9.93 -1.47
N ASP A 122 -9.32 9.42 -0.43
CA ASP A 122 -9.85 9.31 0.94
C ASP A 122 -10.16 10.69 1.53
N ASN A 123 -9.35 11.70 1.21
CA ASN A 123 -9.49 13.06 1.74
C ASN A 123 -10.30 14.02 0.83
N THR A 124 -10.69 13.63 -0.38
CA THR A 124 -11.31 14.56 -1.34
C THR A 124 -12.42 13.94 -2.20
N HIS A 125 -12.68 12.61 -2.13
CA HIS A 125 -13.73 12.01 -2.97
C HIS A 125 -14.33 10.68 -2.45
N ILE A 126 -14.55 10.56 -1.15
CA ILE A 126 -15.79 9.92 -0.69
C ILE A 126 -16.65 11.08 -0.24
N VAL A 127 -17.74 11.29 -0.96
CA VAL A 127 -18.73 12.34 -0.71
C VAL A 127 -18.89 12.47 0.80
N ALA A 128 -18.64 13.65 1.36
CA ALA A 128 -18.79 13.92 2.79
C ALA A 128 -20.23 13.67 3.31
N THR A 129 -21.13 13.16 2.45
CA THR A 129 -22.54 12.88 2.71
C THR A 129 -23.01 11.47 2.34
N ASP A 130 -22.18 10.58 1.73
CA ASP A 130 -22.63 9.20 1.44
C ASP A 130 -22.34 8.27 2.63
N GLY A 131 -23.25 8.31 3.60
CA GLY A 131 -23.18 7.50 4.82
C GLY A 131 -23.16 5.99 4.58
N LYS A 132 -23.77 5.51 3.49
CA LYS A 132 -23.80 4.08 3.15
C LYS A 132 -22.42 3.59 2.71
N ALA A 133 -21.81 4.28 1.75
CA ALA A 133 -20.47 3.91 1.27
C ALA A 133 -19.42 3.99 2.39
N LEU A 134 -19.55 4.99 3.26
CA LEU A 134 -18.70 5.14 4.44
C LEU A 134 -18.90 3.97 5.43
N TYR A 135 -20.14 3.54 5.66
CA TYR A 135 -20.46 2.40 6.50
C TYR A 135 -19.92 1.07 5.92
N GLU A 136 -20.10 0.82 4.63
CA GLU A 136 -19.60 -0.39 3.96
C GLU A 136 -18.06 -0.50 4.06
N ASN A 137 -17.35 0.62 3.95
CA ASN A 137 -15.89 0.63 4.01
C ASN A 137 -15.32 0.53 5.43
N ASN A 138 -16.00 1.09 6.43
CA ASN A 138 -15.43 1.28 7.77
C ASN A 138 -16.10 0.45 8.88
N CYS A 139 -17.35 0.02 8.69
CA CYS A 139 -18.18 -0.54 9.75
C CYS A 139 -18.63 -1.98 9.46
N LYS A 140 -18.94 -2.30 8.20
CA LYS A 140 -19.46 -3.60 7.75
C LYS A 140 -18.60 -4.80 8.16
N LEU A 141 -17.28 -4.65 8.20
CA LEU A 141 -16.39 -5.76 8.57
C LEU A 141 -16.71 -6.33 9.97
N CYS A 142 -17.16 -5.48 10.88
CA CYS A 142 -17.48 -5.85 12.26
C CYS A 142 -18.98 -5.97 12.50
N HIS A 143 -19.77 -5.12 11.84
CA HIS A 143 -21.21 -4.98 12.09
C HIS A 143 -22.08 -5.63 11.00
N GLY A 144 -21.54 -6.00 9.84
CA GLY A 144 -22.32 -6.56 8.73
C GLY A 144 -23.14 -5.53 7.98
N ASP A 145 -23.82 -5.97 6.93
CA ASP A 145 -24.66 -5.11 6.09
C ASP A 145 -25.89 -4.58 6.85
N ASP A 146 -26.39 -5.36 7.80
CA ASP A 146 -27.58 -5.11 8.60
C ASP A 146 -27.27 -4.61 10.02
N GLY A 147 -25.99 -4.47 10.38
CA GLY A 147 -25.59 -4.04 11.73
C GLY A 147 -25.60 -5.15 12.79
N ARG A 148 -25.84 -6.42 12.40
CA ARG A 148 -26.04 -7.56 13.31
C ARG A 148 -24.90 -8.58 13.36
N LEU A 149 -23.83 -8.42 12.57
CA LEU A 149 -22.82 -9.46 12.36
C LEU A 149 -22.14 -9.97 13.65
N GLY A 150 -21.89 -9.09 14.62
CA GLY A 150 -21.30 -9.49 15.90
C GLY A 150 -19.81 -9.87 15.85
N ALA A 151 -19.10 -9.60 14.76
CA ALA A 151 -17.70 -9.99 14.61
C ALA A 151 -16.80 -9.26 15.62
N MET A 152 -15.81 -9.98 16.17
CA MET A 152 -14.92 -9.50 17.23
C MET A 152 -15.64 -9.04 18.51
N GLY A 153 -16.81 -9.62 18.80
CA GLY A 153 -17.63 -9.24 19.96
C GLY A 153 -18.32 -7.88 19.79
N SER A 154 -18.48 -7.42 18.54
CA SER A 154 -19.29 -6.23 18.26
C SER A 154 -20.73 -6.46 18.71
N LYS A 155 -21.37 -5.42 19.23
CA LYS A 155 -22.78 -5.47 19.58
C LYS A 155 -23.63 -5.24 18.33
N ASP A 156 -24.86 -5.76 18.35
CA ASP A 156 -25.89 -5.41 17.38
C ASP A 156 -26.19 -3.91 17.49
N ILE A 157 -25.98 -3.19 16.38
CA ILE A 157 -26.23 -1.74 16.30
C ILE A 157 -27.57 -1.40 15.64
N SER A 158 -28.31 -2.38 15.10
CA SER A 158 -29.68 -2.20 14.59
C SER A 158 -30.67 -1.83 15.69
N SER A 159 -30.32 -2.11 16.95
CA SER A 159 -31.13 -1.79 18.14
C SER A 159 -30.44 -0.81 19.08
N THR A 160 -29.46 -0.02 18.60
CA THR A 160 -28.72 0.89 19.48
C THR A 160 -29.62 2.02 20.01
N PRO A 161 -29.60 2.32 21.33
CA PRO A 161 -30.36 3.43 21.90
C PRO A 161 -29.71 4.80 21.62
N LEU A 162 -28.48 4.84 21.09
CA LEU A 162 -27.72 6.07 20.87
C LEU A 162 -28.28 6.89 19.72
N ASP A 163 -28.48 8.18 19.89
CA ASP A 163 -28.84 9.10 18.81
C ASP A 163 -27.65 9.37 17.86
N VAL A 164 -27.88 10.16 16.80
CA VAL A 164 -26.84 10.50 15.80
C VAL A 164 -25.60 11.09 16.47
N ALA A 165 -25.77 11.96 17.48
CA ALA A 165 -24.66 12.55 18.22
C ALA A 165 -23.88 11.50 19.03
N GLY A 166 -24.58 10.60 19.72
CA GLY A 166 -23.98 9.48 20.45
C GLY A 166 -23.21 8.53 19.52
N ILE A 167 -23.79 8.17 18.36
CA ILE A 167 -23.14 7.32 17.37
C ILE A 167 -21.88 8.01 16.82
N LYS A 168 -21.97 9.29 16.46
CA LYS A 168 -20.81 10.09 16.00
C LYS A 168 -19.68 10.05 17.04
N ASN A 169 -20.00 10.24 18.31
CA ASN A 169 -19.01 10.25 19.39
C ASN A 169 -18.29 8.89 19.52
N VAL A 170 -19.03 7.78 19.39
CA VAL A 170 -18.45 6.43 19.42
C VAL A 170 -17.55 6.18 18.22
N ILE A 171 -17.90 6.65 17.04
CA ILE A 171 -17.06 6.52 15.84
C ILE A 171 -15.73 7.25 16.02
N LEU A 172 -15.77 8.48 16.56
CA LEU A 172 -14.61 9.35 16.69
C LEU A 172 -13.68 8.98 17.85
N ASN A 173 -14.23 8.43 18.93
CA ASN A 173 -13.49 8.16 20.17
C ASN A 173 -13.35 6.67 20.50
N GLY A 174 -14.12 5.81 19.82
CA GLY A 174 -14.24 4.39 20.16
C GLY A 174 -15.14 4.16 21.38
N GLN A 175 -15.59 2.91 21.55
CA GLN A 175 -16.31 2.49 22.76
C GLN A 175 -16.08 1.00 23.01
N SER A 176 -15.69 0.65 24.24
CA SER A 176 -15.43 -0.75 24.64
C SER A 176 -14.44 -1.42 23.67
N SER A 177 -14.87 -2.47 22.96
CA SER A 177 -14.04 -3.21 21.99
C SER A 177 -13.96 -2.55 20.61
N MET A 178 -14.71 -1.47 20.36
CA MET A 178 -14.65 -0.71 19.11
C MET A 178 -13.55 0.35 19.19
N ALA A 179 -12.49 0.15 18.39
CA ALA A 179 -11.43 1.15 18.23
C ALA A 179 -11.92 2.39 17.46
N LYS A 180 -11.26 3.53 17.71
CA LYS A 180 -11.48 4.76 16.94
C LYS A 180 -11.32 4.52 15.43
N VAL A 181 -12.29 4.99 14.66
CA VAL A 181 -12.26 4.93 13.20
C VAL A 181 -11.54 6.17 12.64
N PRO A 182 -10.60 6.04 11.70
CA PRO A 182 -9.86 7.17 11.14
C PRO A 182 -10.69 7.94 10.09
N VAL A 183 -11.80 8.56 10.51
CA VAL A 183 -12.70 9.39 9.68
C VAL A 183 -12.74 10.84 10.16
N THR A 184 -13.13 11.76 9.29
CA THR A 184 -13.39 13.17 9.66
C THR A 184 -14.71 13.31 10.43
N GLU A 185 -14.93 14.46 11.07
CA GLU A 185 -16.18 14.72 11.78
C GLU A 185 -17.42 14.68 10.87
N GLU A 186 -17.29 15.19 9.65
CA GLU A 186 -18.36 15.20 8.64
C GLU A 186 -18.71 13.77 8.22
N GLN A 187 -17.69 12.95 7.95
CA GLN A 187 -17.86 11.53 7.61
C GLN A 187 -18.48 10.75 8.77
N ALA A 188 -18.06 11.00 10.01
CA ALA A 188 -18.65 10.38 11.19
C ALA A 188 -20.14 10.75 11.34
N THR A 189 -20.52 11.97 10.96
CA THR A 189 -21.91 12.44 10.98
C THR A 189 -22.74 11.72 9.92
N ALA A 190 -22.24 11.63 8.67
CA ALA A 190 -22.91 10.90 7.59
C ALA A 190 -23.10 9.41 7.90
N ILE A 191 -22.10 8.75 8.50
CA ILE A 191 -22.24 7.35 8.97
C ILE A 191 -23.31 7.26 10.06
N ALA A 192 -23.28 8.16 11.04
CA ALA A 192 -24.21 8.15 12.15
C ALA A 192 -25.66 8.34 11.69
N GLU A 193 -25.89 9.23 10.72
CA GLU A 193 -27.19 9.42 10.08
C GLU A 193 -27.66 8.15 9.38
N TYR A 194 -26.82 7.54 8.54
CA TYR A 194 -27.14 6.30 7.84
C TYR A 194 -27.48 5.15 8.79
N VAL A 195 -26.69 4.95 9.86
CA VAL A 195 -26.98 3.93 10.88
C VAL A 195 -28.34 4.21 11.53
N ASN A 196 -28.62 5.47 11.85
CA ASN A 196 -29.86 5.86 12.51
C ASN A 196 -31.10 5.77 11.60
N SER A 197 -30.98 6.01 10.30
CA SER A 197 -32.11 5.99 9.35
C SER A 197 -32.35 4.65 8.66
N ASN A 198 -31.29 3.86 8.43
CA ASN A 198 -31.37 2.68 7.55
C ASN A 198 -31.10 1.35 8.25
N LEU A 199 -30.42 1.36 9.40
CA LEU A 199 -30.11 0.13 10.14
C LEU A 199 -30.93 0.00 11.42
N LYS A 200 -31.35 1.11 12.01
CA LYS A 200 -32.22 1.07 13.19
C LYS A 200 -33.65 0.67 12.84
N GLY A 201 -34.14 -0.37 13.49
CA GLY A 201 -35.56 -0.75 13.43
C GLY A 201 -35.98 -1.54 12.17
N HIS A 202 -35.03 -2.05 11.40
CA HIS A 202 -35.26 -2.98 10.28
C HIS A 202 -34.72 -4.38 10.59
#